data_AF-A0A2M7RTY0-F1
#
_entry.id   AF-A0A2M7RTY0-F1
#
_cell.length_a   1.000
_cell.length_b   1.000
_cell.length_c   1.000
_cell.angle_alpha   90.00
_cell.angle_beta   90.00
_cell.angle_gamma   90.00
#
_symmetry.space_group_name_H-M   'P 1'
#
loop_
_entity.id
_entity.type
_entity.pdbx_description
1 polymer ?
#
loop_
_entity_poly.entity_id
_entity_poly.type
_entity_poly.pdbx_seq_one_letter_code
_entity_poly.pdbx_strand_id
1 'polypeptide(L)'
;MANKINFDSMQTKVLLITPPFTQLNTSYPATTYLKGFLDSKNIATNQCDLSIELFTKIFTKDFIALVFKEAKKNCEKIEYPLVYKLQEDYILKVDRVIQFLQQHEVTAAYQMLQHGFLPKAHRSINLNEEEFEYGFGNLGIIDKAKHLATLFIEELGDFIRANVDEFFSFTRYAEQIATAASSFDEIDNYLSFETTIIEDQLLLLMASKLEQYQPDLVCFTIPFPGNLFAALRCAKFIKKHFKKTKIAFGGGYCNTELLLLSDPRIFNYLDFITLNDGEGPLLKLCEFIEKKIEKNELERTYLLENGKVVYQNKTPNTIFHHSNLPAPTYRDLPLHQYISFLDVMNPMHRLWTDGKWNKLTVAHGCYWKQCTFCDVNLDYIANYQNTTAEDLVDKIEKIIAETGTYGFHFVDEAAPPKILRALA
;
A
#
# COMPACT_ATOMS: atom_id res chain seq x y z
N MET A 1 8.58 52.08 -16.77
CA MET A 1 9.24 50.77 -16.71
C MET A 1 8.56 49.97 -15.62
N ALA A 2 7.63 49.10 -15.99
CA ALA A 2 6.89 48.27 -15.05
C ALA A 2 7.75 47.05 -14.67
N ASN A 3 7.98 46.87 -13.37
CA ASN A 3 8.62 45.69 -12.81
C ASN A 3 7.81 44.45 -13.20
N LYS A 4 8.37 43.61 -14.07
CA LYS A 4 7.97 42.22 -14.20
C LYS A 4 8.26 41.54 -12.87
N ILE A 5 7.22 41.34 -12.07
CA ILE A 5 7.25 40.39 -10.98
C ILE A 5 7.44 39.02 -11.64
N ASN A 6 8.63 38.44 -11.50
CA ASN A 6 8.82 37.02 -11.75
C ASN A 6 7.91 36.30 -10.75
N PHE A 7 6.79 35.77 -11.24
CA PHE A 7 6.17 34.63 -10.58
C PHE A 7 7.17 33.49 -10.75
N ASP A 8 7.99 33.23 -9.73
CA ASP A 8 8.46 31.87 -9.51
C ASP A 8 7.19 31.03 -9.45
N SER A 9 6.87 30.33 -10.54
CA SER A 9 5.68 29.50 -10.59
C SER A 9 5.85 28.44 -9.52
N MET A 10 5.11 28.57 -8.41
CA MET A 10 5.10 27.55 -7.36
C MET A 10 4.74 26.23 -8.02
N GLN A 11 5.72 25.35 -8.09
CA GLN A 11 5.55 24.02 -8.63
C GLN A 11 4.81 23.17 -7.59
N THR A 12 3.77 22.47 -8.03
CA THR A 12 2.93 21.62 -7.16
C THR A 12 3.82 20.61 -6.44
N LYS A 13 3.69 20.54 -5.12
CA LYS A 13 4.28 19.48 -4.31
C LYS A 13 3.30 18.32 -4.19
N VAL A 14 3.72 17.14 -4.63
CA VAL A 14 2.91 15.93 -4.63
C VAL A 14 3.39 14.97 -3.54
N LEU A 15 2.45 14.44 -2.76
CA LEU A 15 2.69 13.30 -1.86
C LEU A 15 1.90 12.09 -2.34
N LEU A 16 2.61 11.05 -2.78
CA LEU A 16 2.03 9.78 -3.19
C LEU A 16 1.95 8.82 -2.00
N ILE A 17 0.80 8.20 -1.80
CA ILE A 17 0.53 7.39 -0.61
C ILE A 17 0.01 6.01 -1.01
N THR A 18 0.72 4.98 -0.56
CA THR A 18 0.15 3.64 -0.42
C THR A 18 -0.64 3.61 0.88
N PRO A 19 -1.97 3.45 0.84
CA PRO A 19 -2.79 3.39 2.05
C PRO A 19 -2.44 2.13 2.88
N PRO A 20 -2.83 2.11 4.16
CA PRO A 20 -2.61 0.96 5.02
C PRO A 20 -3.19 -0.35 4.48
N PHE A 21 -2.65 -1.46 4.98
CA PHE A 21 -3.14 -2.82 4.75
C PHE A 21 -3.13 -3.24 3.28
N THR A 22 -2.09 -2.82 2.55
CA THR A 22 -1.85 -3.25 1.16
C THR A 22 -0.91 -4.46 1.13
N GLN A 23 0.34 -4.27 1.57
CA GLN A 23 1.38 -5.30 1.58
C GLN A 23 2.46 -4.92 2.59
N LEU A 24 3.08 -5.91 3.25
CA LEU A 24 4.05 -5.66 4.35
C LEU A 24 5.49 -6.09 4.03
N ASN A 25 5.70 -6.91 2.99
CA ASN A 25 7.04 -7.37 2.58
C ASN A 25 7.70 -6.51 1.50
N THR A 26 6.92 -5.65 0.83
CA THR A 26 7.39 -4.74 -0.21
C THR A 26 6.36 -3.66 -0.45
N SER A 27 6.80 -2.53 -1.02
CA SER A 27 5.89 -1.50 -1.49
C SER A 27 5.02 -2.00 -2.64
N TYR A 28 3.78 -1.53 -2.68
CA TYR A 28 2.95 -1.64 -3.86
C TYR A 28 3.57 -0.82 -5.01
N PRO A 29 3.57 -1.31 -6.27
CA PRO A 29 4.35 -0.68 -7.35
C PRO A 29 3.91 0.74 -7.69
N ALA A 30 2.62 1.07 -7.67
CA ALA A 30 2.10 2.30 -8.29
C ALA A 30 2.81 3.59 -7.86
N THR A 31 3.05 3.81 -6.57
CA THR A 31 3.71 5.04 -6.09
C THR A 31 5.14 5.17 -6.58
N THR A 32 5.88 4.06 -6.67
CA THR A 32 7.28 4.06 -7.14
C THR A 32 7.40 4.42 -8.63
N TYR A 33 6.45 3.96 -9.45
CA TYR A 33 6.37 4.32 -10.87
C TYR A 33 5.98 5.77 -11.06
N LEU A 34 4.90 6.19 -10.39
CA LEU A 34 4.39 7.56 -10.49
C LEU A 34 5.42 8.57 -9.97
N LYS A 35 6.15 8.27 -8.90
CA LYS A 35 7.26 9.12 -8.43
C LYS A 35 8.36 9.22 -9.47
N GLY A 36 8.82 8.10 -10.03
CA GLY A 36 9.85 8.09 -11.06
C GLY A 36 9.44 8.93 -12.28
N PHE A 37 8.18 8.81 -12.69
CA PHE A 37 7.59 9.61 -13.75
C PHE A 37 7.54 11.11 -13.41
N LEU A 38 6.96 11.49 -12.28
CA LEU A 38 6.81 12.90 -11.88
C LEU A 38 8.16 13.59 -11.65
N ASP A 39 9.13 12.88 -11.06
CA ASP A 39 10.51 13.36 -10.91
C ASP A 39 11.13 13.66 -12.29
N SER A 40 10.88 12.82 -13.30
CA SER A 40 11.34 13.06 -14.69
C SER A 40 10.69 14.28 -15.35
N LYS A 41 9.56 14.76 -14.81
CA LYS A 41 8.88 16.01 -15.20
C LYS A 41 9.27 17.18 -14.31
N ASN A 42 10.27 16.99 -13.44
CA ASN A 42 10.74 17.92 -12.43
C ASN A 42 9.70 18.28 -11.37
N ILE A 43 8.60 17.54 -11.22
CA ILE A 43 7.56 17.82 -10.22
C ILE A 43 8.05 17.34 -8.86
N ALA A 44 8.06 18.24 -7.86
CA ALA A 44 8.48 17.93 -6.50
C ALA A 44 7.56 16.86 -5.91
N THR A 45 8.05 15.62 -5.82
CA THR A 45 7.24 14.46 -5.43
C THR A 45 7.90 13.70 -4.31
N ASN A 46 7.16 13.44 -3.25
CA ASN A 46 7.53 12.49 -2.19
C ASN A 46 6.56 11.31 -2.18
N GLN A 47 6.99 10.21 -1.56
CA GLN A 47 6.10 9.06 -1.33
C GLN A 47 6.21 8.52 0.10
N CYS A 48 5.14 7.87 0.56
CA CYS A 48 5.15 7.10 1.78
C CYS A 48 4.27 5.86 1.66
N ASP A 49 4.57 4.85 2.47
CA ASP A 49 3.82 3.61 2.54
C ASP A 49 3.21 3.44 3.93
N LEU A 50 1.97 3.88 4.06
CA LEU A 50 1.26 3.82 5.34
C LEU A 50 0.93 2.38 5.74
N SER A 51 1.07 1.37 4.88
CA SER A 51 0.94 -0.03 5.29
C SER A 51 2.05 -0.42 6.25
N ILE A 52 3.30 -0.29 5.82
CA ILE A 52 4.43 -0.69 6.65
C ILE A 52 4.70 0.29 7.79
N GLU A 53 4.46 1.58 7.57
CA GLU A 53 4.66 2.59 8.61
C GLU A 53 3.62 2.47 9.73
N LEU A 54 2.34 2.21 9.42
CA LEU A 54 1.34 1.94 10.46
C LEU A 54 1.66 0.65 11.20
N PHE A 55 1.95 -0.43 10.46
CA PHE A 55 2.29 -1.73 11.04
C PHE A 55 3.44 -1.61 12.06
N THR A 56 4.53 -0.93 11.69
CA THR A 56 5.68 -0.77 12.60
C THR A 56 5.40 0.16 13.79
N LYS A 57 4.39 1.03 13.73
CA LYS A 57 3.96 1.83 14.89
C LYS A 57 3.08 1.06 15.86
N ILE A 58 2.21 0.19 15.35
CA ILE A 58 1.26 -0.54 16.19
C ILE A 58 1.86 -1.82 16.80
N PHE A 59 2.87 -2.41 16.17
CA PHE A 59 3.61 -3.56 16.71
C PHE A 59 4.86 -3.10 17.48
N THR A 60 4.63 -2.27 18.48
CA THR A 60 5.66 -1.85 19.44
C THR A 60 5.25 -2.24 20.85
N LYS A 61 6.21 -2.40 21.76
CA LYS A 61 5.94 -2.67 23.17
C LYS A 61 4.89 -1.74 23.76
N ASP A 62 5.04 -0.43 23.53
CA ASP A 62 4.17 0.59 24.10
C ASP A 62 2.75 0.52 23.52
N PHE A 63 2.63 0.33 22.21
CA PHE A 63 1.32 0.24 21.56
C PHE A 63 0.60 -1.07 21.89
N ILE A 64 1.32 -2.20 21.95
CA ILE A 64 0.72 -3.49 22.36
C ILE A 64 0.27 -3.43 23.82
N ALA A 65 0.99 -2.75 24.71
CA ALA A 65 0.51 -2.50 26.06
C ALA A 65 -0.79 -1.67 26.09
N LEU A 66 -0.92 -0.68 25.20
CA LEU A 66 -2.14 0.09 25.02
C LEU A 66 -3.30 -0.78 24.51
N VAL A 67 -3.06 -1.67 23.54
CA VAL A 67 -4.04 -2.63 23.01
C VAL A 67 -4.65 -3.47 24.13
N PHE A 68 -3.82 -4.07 24.99
CA PHE A 68 -4.31 -4.88 26.11
C PHE A 68 -5.09 -4.06 27.14
N LYS A 69 -4.67 -2.82 27.41
CA LYS A 69 -5.38 -1.89 28.30
C LYS A 69 -6.76 -1.51 27.73
N GLU A 70 -6.83 -1.25 26.43
CA GLU A 70 -8.06 -0.89 25.74
C GLU A 70 -9.07 -2.05 25.75
N ALA A 71 -8.61 -3.26 25.41
CA ALA A 71 -9.43 -4.48 25.47
C ALA A 71 -10.01 -4.70 26.88
N LYS A 72 -9.19 -4.55 27.93
CA LYS A 72 -9.65 -4.67 29.33
C LYS A 72 -10.72 -3.64 29.70
N LYS A 73 -10.62 -2.43 29.14
CA LYS A 73 -11.51 -1.31 29.46
C LYS A 73 -12.86 -1.43 28.76
N ASN A 74 -12.86 -1.86 27.51
CA ASN A 74 -14.04 -1.76 26.63
C ASN A 74 -14.76 -3.10 26.41
N CYS A 75 -14.12 -4.24 26.66
CA CYS A 75 -14.73 -5.56 26.45
C CYS A 75 -15.26 -6.14 27.76
N GLU A 76 -16.54 -6.52 27.80
CA GLU A 76 -17.10 -7.29 28.91
C GLU A 76 -16.48 -8.70 29.01
N LYS A 77 -16.17 -9.28 27.85
CA LYS A 77 -15.48 -10.56 27.69
C LYS A 77 -14.35 -10.40 26.70
N ILE A 78 -13.14 -10.77 27.11
CA ILE A 78 -11.96 -10.75 26.26
C ILE A 78 -11.93 -12.02 25.40
N GLU A 79 -11.93 -11.83 24.09
CA GLU A 79 -11.67 -12.89 23.12
C GLU A 79 -10.17 -13.20 23.07
N TYR A 80 -9.82 -14.47 22.82
CA TYR A 80 -8.46 -15.01 22.98
C TYR A 80 -7.88 -14.81 24.40
N PRO A 81 -8.53 -15.37 25.44
CA PRO A 81 -8.16 -15.14 26.84
C PRO A 81 -6.75 -15.61 27.20
N LEU A 82 -6.19 -16.58 26.47
CA LEU A 82 -4.81 -17.03 26.69
C LEU A 82 -3.78 -15.98 26.24
N VAL A 83 -4.02 -15.29 25.12
CA VAL A 83 -3.17 -14.17 24.68
C VAL A 83 -3.18 -13.08 25.74
N TYR A 84 -4.35 -12.73 26.28
CA TYR A 84 -4.47 -11.75 27.37
C TYR A 84 -3.78 -12.20 28.68
N LYS A 85 -3.88 -13.48 29.04
CA LYS A 85 -3.17 -14.04 30.21
C LYS A 85 -1.66 -13.93 30.04
N LEU A 86 -1.15 -14.06 28.82
CA LEU A 86 0.27 -13.98 28.47
C LEU A 86 0.71 -12.56 28.02
N GLN A 87 -0.10 -11.52 28.26
CA GLN A 87 0.13 -10.18 27.72
C GLN A 87 1.52 -9.62 28.02
N GLU A 88 2.06 -9.85 29.22
CA GLU A 88 3.39 -9.38 29.60
C GLU A 88 4.48 -9.98 28.69
N ASP A 89 4.33 -11.25 28.32
CA ASP A 89 5.27 -11.92 27.42
C ASP A 89 5.21 -11.35 26.01
N TYR A 90 4.02 -11.09 25.47
CA TYR A 90 3.86 -10.45 24.15
C TYR A 90 4.44 -9.03 24.16
N ILE A 91 4.09 -8.21 25.16
CA ILE A 91 4.57 -6.84 25.31
C ILE A 91 6.10 -6.78 25.34
N LEU A 92 6.75 -7.67 26.11
CA LEU A 92 8.20 -7.66 26.26
C LEU A 92 8.96 -8.14 25.02
N LYS A 93 8.31 -8.88 24.12
CA LYS A 93 8.97 -9.59 23.01
C LYS A 93 8.66 -9.02 21.64
N VAL A 94 7.57 -8.26 21.48
CA VAL A 94 7.11 -7.76 20.17
C VAL A 94 8.19 -6.99 19.42
N ASP A 95 8.92 -6.08 20.06
CA ASP A 95 9.96 -5.29 19.39
C ASP A 95 11.07 -6.19 18.79
N ARG A 96 11.47 -7.23 19.54
CA ARG A 96 12.49 -8.19 19.12
C ARG A 96 12.00 -9.09 17.98
N VAL A 97 10.73 -9.51 18.04
CA VAL A 97 10.09 -10.30 16.99
C VAL A 97 10.01 -9.51 15.70
N ILE A 98 9.56 -8.24 15.76
CA ILE A 98 9.48 -7.36 14.60
C ILE A 98 10.86 -7.11 13.99
N GLN A 99 11.87 -6.80 14.83
CA GLN A 99 13.24 -6.61 14.35
C GLN A 99 13.77 -7.87 13.63
N PHE A 100 13.48 -9.06 14.16
CA PHE A 100 13.87 -10.31 13.53
C PHE A 100 13.17 -10.51 12.18
N LEU A 101 11.87 -10.23 12.07
CA LEU A 101 11.11 -10.33 10.82
C LEU A 101 11.54 -9.31 9.76
N GLN A 102 12.28 -8.27 10.13
CA GLN A 102 12.84 -7.26 9.19
C GLN A 102 14.24 -7.62 8.67
N GLN A 103 15.08 -8.21 9.54
CA GLN A 103 16.53 -8.36 9.30
C GLN A 103 17.01 -9.81 9.20
N HIS A 104 16.24 -10.76 9.75
CA HIS A 104 16.52 -12.20 9.69
C HIS A 104 17.85 -12.63 10.32
N GLU A 105 18.31 -11.91 11.34
CA GLU A 105 19.55 -12.19 12.07
C GLU A 105 19.59 -13.61 12.64
N VAL A 106 20.67 -14.36 12.36
CA VAL A 106 20.81 -15.77 12.77
C VAL A 106 20.75 -15.92 14.30
N THR A 107 21.38 -15.00 15.04
CA THR A 107 21.34 -15.02 16.52
C THR A 107 19.93 -14.81 17.07
N ALA A 108 19.15 -13.95 16.42
CA ALA A 108 17.73 -13.77 16.74
C ALA A 108 16.92 -15.01 16.40
N ALA A 109 17.23 -15.71 15.29
CA ALA A 109 16.57 -16.96 14.93
C ALA A 109 16.74 -18.04 16.01
N TYR A 110 17.96 -18.24 16.53
CA TYR A 110 18.19 -19.15 17.66
C TYR A 110 17.39 -18.76 18.90
N GLN A 111 17.25 -17.45 19.16
CA GLN A 111 16.45 -16.94 20.28
C GLN A 111 14.95 -17.26 20.08
N MET A 112 14.39 -17.05 18.89
CA MET A 112 12.98 -17.38 18.59
C MET A 112 12.68 -18.87 18.79
N LEU A 113 13.64 -19.73 18.49
CA LEU A 113 13.52 -21.19 18.61
C LEU A 113 13.79 -21.72 20.02
N GLN A 114 14.29 -20.88 20.93
CA GLN A 114 14.56 -21.30 22.29
C GLN A 114 13.25 -21.68 23.00
N HIS A 115 13.23 -22.85 23.64
CA HIS A 115 12.07 -23.34 24.36
C HIS A 115 11.61 -22.32 25.42
N GLY A 116 10.34 -21.92 25.36
CA GLY A 116 9.72 -20.97 26.27
C GLY A 116 10.07 -19.49 26.00
N PHE A 117 10.80 -19.18 24.92
CA PHE A 117 11.04 -17.79 24.54
C PHE A 117 9.77 -17.14 23.99
N LEU A 118 9.12 -17.68 22.95
CA LEU A 118 7.86 -17.11 22.47
C LEU A 118 6.67 -17.63 23.29
N PRO A 119 5.71 -16.78 23.69
CA PRO A 119 4.43 -17.25 24.22
C PRO A 119 3.70 -18.09 23.16
N LYS A 120 2.94 -19.09 23.61
CA LYS A 120 2.15 -19.96 22.73
C LYS A 120 0.67 -19.83 23.07
N ALA A 121 -0.15 -19.36 22.12
CA ALA A 121 -1.60 -19.28 22.27
C ALA A 121 -2.33 -20.06 21.16
N HIS A 122 -3.45 -19.56 20.66
CA HIS A 122 -4.39 -20.33 19.84
C HIS A 122 -3.84 -20.74 18.47
N ARG A 123 -2.89 -20.01 17.88
CA ARG A 123 -2.26 -20.44 16.61
C ARG A 123 -1.12 -21.41 16.89
N SER A 124 -0.29 -21.07 17.86
CA SER A 124 0.92 -21.83 18.21
C SER A 124 0.62 -23.19 18.84
N ILE A 125 -0.46 -23.31 19.62
CA ILE A 125 -0.86 -24.59 20.24
C ILE A 125 -1.44 -25.57 19.21
N ASN A 126 -2.03 -25.05 18.14
CA ASN A 126 -2.59 -25.86 17.06
C ASN A 126 -1.55 -26.26 15.99
N LEU A 127 -0.27 -25.92 16.20
CA LEU A 127 0.80 -26.38 15.33
C LEU A 127 0.96 -27.89 15.45
N ASN A 128 0.88 -28.57 14.32
CA ASN A 128 1.27 -29.97 14.21
C ASN A 128 2.80 -30.07 14.18
N GLU A 129 3.41 -30.48 15.30
CA GLU A 129 4.88 -30.57 15.42
C GLU A 129 5.51 -31.55 14.41
N GLU A 130 4.79 -32.60 14.01
CA GLU A 130 5.28 -33.56 13.01
C GLU A 130 5.30 -32.94 11.60
N GLU A 131 4.24 -32.22 11.22
CA GLU A 131 4.21 -31.47 9.95
C GLU A 131 5.19 -30.29 9.95
N PHE A 132 5.39 -29.66 11.10
CA PHE A 132 6.38 -28.60 11.26
C PHE A 132 7.80 -29.17 11.06
N GLU A 133 8.19 -30.23 11.77
CA GLU A 133 9.53 -30.80 11.59
C GLU A 133 9.74 -31.43 10.20
N TYR A 134 8.71 -32.04 9.61
CA TYR A 134 8.76 -32.58 8.24
C TYR A 134 8.83 -31.46 7.17
N GLY A 135 7.96 -30.45 7.28
CA GLY A 135 7.87 -29.33 6.35
C GLY A 135 9.12 -28.44 6.39
N PHE A 136 9.77 -28.34 7.55
CA PHE A 136 11.02 -27.61 7.73
C PHE A 136 12.28 -28.50 7.67
N GLY A 137 12.17 -29.79 7.36
CA GLY A 137 13.32 -30.71 7.32
C GLY A 137 14.44 -30.27 6.36
N ASN A 138 14.09 -29.65 5.24
CA ASN A 138 15.03 -29.07 4.27
C ASN A 138 15.21 -27.54 4.40
N LEU A 139 14.48 -26.87 5.31
CA LEU A 139 14.50 -25.41 5.45
C LEU A 139 15.45 -24.97 6.58
N GLY A 140 16.07 -23.81 6.40
CA GLY A 140 17.06 -23.29 7.34
C GLY A 140 16.47 -22.82 8.66
N ILE A 141 17.33 -22.64 9.67
CA ILE A 141 16.96 -22.15 11.00
C ILE A 141 16.15 -20.83 10.97
N ILE A 142 16.46 -19.96 10.02
CA ILE A 142 15.79 -18.67 9.82
C ILE A 142 14.31 -18.90 9.47
N ASP A 143 14.00 -19.86 8.60
CA ASP A 143 12.63 -20.11 8.17
C ASP A 143 11.78 -20.68 9.32
N LYS A 144 12.34 -21.63 10.09
CA LYS A 144 11.67 -22.14 11.31
C LYS A 144 11.37 -21.00 12.28
N ALA A 145 12.35 -20.14 12.54
CA ALA A 145 12.19 -18.99 13.43
C ALA A 145 11.18 -17.97 12.89
N LYS A 146 11.19 -17.69 11.58
CA LYS A 146 10.24 -16.79 10.91
C LYS A 146 8.82 -17.28 11.08
N HIS A 147 8.57 -18.57 10.89
CA HIS A 147 7.24 -19.13 11.05
C HIS A 147 6.69 -18.91 12.47
N LEU A 148 7.48 -19.24 13.51
CA LEU A 148 7.06 -19.00 14.89
C LEU A 148 6.86 -17.51 15.20
N ALA A 149 7.73 -16.65 14.67
CA ALA A 149 7.60 -15.20 14.78
C ALA A 149 6.35 -14.67 14.05
N THR A 150 5.99 -15.23 12.90
CA THR A 150 4.75 -14.92 12.18
C THR A 150 3.54 -15.29 13.02
N LEU A 151 3.48 -16.51 13.59
CA LEU A 151 2.36 -16.92 14.44
C LEU A 151 2.20 -16.03 15.67
N PHE A 152 3.30 -15.60 16.30
CA PHE A 152 3.27 -14.65 17.40
C PHE A 152 2.57 -13.33 17.00
N ILE A 153 2.92 -12.79 15.82
CA ILE A 153 2.32 -11.55 15.32
C ILE A 153 0.86 -11.77 14.92
N GLU A 154 0.54 -12.91 14.30
CA GLU A 154 -0.83 -13.24 13.92
C GLU A 154 -1.75 -13.43 15.14
N GLU A 155 -1.25 -14.01 16.23
CA GLU A 155 -2.02 -14.12 17.49
C GLU A 155 -2.35 -12.74 18.07
N LEU A 156 -1.41 -11.78 18.01
CA LEU A 156 -1.67 -10.39 18.35
C LEU A 156 -2.65 -9.72 17.38
N GLY A 157 -2.54 -10.01 16.08
CA GLY A 157 -3.46 -9.49 15.07
C GLY A 157 -4.90 -9.97 15.29
N ASP A 158 -5.08 -11.27 15.57
CA ASP A 158 -6.39 -11.84 15.92
C ASP A 158 -6.94 -11.20 17.21
N PHE A 159 -6.07 -10.97 18.21
CA PHE A 159 -6.46 -10.31 19.46
C PHE A 159 -6.93 -8.87 19.23
N ILE A 160 -6.18 -8.07 18.45
CA ILE A 160 -6.56 -6.70 18.07
C ILE A 160 -7.90 -6.72 17.34
N ARG A 161 -8.06 -7.62 16.37
CA ARG A 161 -9.28 -7.71 15.58
C ARG A 161 -10.51 -8.00 16.44
N ALA A 162 -10.41 -8.94 17.36
CA ALA A 162 -11.56 -9.38 18.14
C ALA A 162 -11.92 -8.45 19.31
N ASN A 163 -10.99 -7.61 19.78
CA ASN A 163 -11.17 -6.84 21.01
C ASN A 163 -10.98 -5.32 20.87
N VAL A 164 -10.39 -4.82 19.79
CA VAL A 164 -10.00 -3.41 19.65
C VAL A 164 -10.52 -2.78 18.37
N ASP A 165 -10.36 -3.47 17.24
CA ASP A 165 -10.73 -2.95 15.92
C ASP A 165 -11.20 -4.10 15.02
N GLU A 166 -12.52 -4.22 14.84
CA GLU A 166 -13.14 -5.33 14.10
C GLU A 166 -12.70 -5.43 12.63
N PHE A 167 -12.19 -4.33 12.06
CA PHE A 167 -11.75 -4.25 10.67
C PHE A 167 -10.26 -4.56 10.50
N PHE A 168 -9.50 -4.66 11.60
CA PHE A 168 -8.07 -4.93 11.56
C PHE A 168 -7.70 -6.22 10.82
N SER A 169 -6.74 -6.11 9.91
CA SER A 169 -6.19 -7.22 9.14
C SER A 169 -4.85 -6.80 8.53
N PHE A 170 -3.87 -7.71 8.43
CA PHE A 170 -2.52 -7.38 7.96
C PHE A 170 -2.46 -6.93 6.49
N THR A 171 -3.36 -7.43 5.65
CA THR A 171 -3.34 -7.21 4.19
C THR A 171 -4.71 -6.89 3.59
N ARG A 172 -5.79 -6.90 4.38
CA ARG A 172 -7.18 -6.75 3.92
C ARG A 172 -8.07 -6.10 4.98
N TYR A 173 -7.94 -4.80 5.20
CA TYR A 173 -8.75 -4.08 6.19
C TYR A 173 -10.13 -3.73 5.64
N ALA A 174 -11.21 -3.96 6.38
CA ALA A 174 -12.58 -3.59 5.98
C ALA A 174 -12.99 -4.01 4.53
N GLU A 175 -12.36 -5.05 3.95
CA GLU A 175 -12.60 -5.46 2.55
C GLU A 175 -14.09 -5.72 2.31
N GLN A 176 -14.78 -6.35 3.27
CA GLN A 176 -16.21 -6.63 3.18
C GLN A 176 -17.07 -5.36 3.01
N ILE A 177 -16.70 -4.24 3.63
CA ILE A 177 -17.45 -2.98 3.51
C ILE A 177 -17.29 -2.39 2.10
N ALA A 178 -16.09 -2.45 1.54
CA ALA A 178 -15.81 -1.86 0.23
C ALA A 178 -16.17 -2.78 -0.96
N THR A 179 -16.26 -4.09 -0.72
CA THR A 179 -16.60 -5.10 -1.75
C THR A 179 -18.11 -5.33 -1.85
N ALA A 180 -18.87 -5.04 -0.78
CA ALA A 180 -20.34 -5.14 -0.76
C ALA A 180 -21.06 -3.85 -1.18
N ALA A 181 -20.33 -2.75 -1.38
CA ALA A 181 -20.90 -1.44 -1.61
C ALA A 181 -21.47 -1.26 -3.02
N SER A 182 -22.68 -1.79 -3.25
CA SER A 182 -23.58 -1.29 -4.30
C SER A 182 -24.09 0.14 -3.99
N SER A 183 -23.80 0.65 -2.78
CA SER A 183 -24.10 2.00 -2.32
C SER A 183 -22.97 2.51 -1.41
N PHE A 184 -22.75 3.84 -1.41
CA PHE A 184 -21.81 4.51 -0.51
C PHE A 184 -22.31 4.64 0.95
N ASP A 185 -23.55 4.22 1.24
CA ASP A 185 -24.20 4.42 2.54
C ASP A 185 -23.43 3.78 3.71
N GLU A 186 -23.00 2.53 3.58
CA GLU A 186 -22.29 1.85 4.68
C GLU A 186 -20.94 2.51 4.96
N ILE A 187 -20.19 2.85 3.91
CA ILE A 187 -18.91 3.56 4.04
C ILE A 187 -19.11 4.88 4.77
N ASP A 188 -20.10 5.69 4.36
CA ASP A 188 -20.37 7.00 4.98
C ASP A 188 -20.81 6.86 6.45
N ASN A 189 -21.64 5.85 6.75
CA ASN A 189 -22.05 5.55 8.12
C ASN A 189 -20.85 5.17 9.00
N TYR A 190 -20.01 4.23 8.58
CA TYR A 190 -18.82 3.88 9.35
C TYR A 190 -17.87 5.06 9.48
N LEU A 191 -17.67 5.86 8.42
CA LEU A 191 -16.87 7.09 8.46
C LEU A 191 -17.42 8.13 9.46
N SER A 192 -18.66 8.01 9.92
CA SER A 192 -19.22 8.89 10.95
C SER A 192 -18.80 8.50 12.37
N PHE A 193 -18.43 7.24 12.61
CA PHE A 193 -18.03 6.75 13.93
C PHE A 193 -16.69 7.31 14.40
N GLU A 194 -16.49 7.26 15.72
CA GLU A 194 -15.23 7.59 16.37
C GLU A 194 -14.12 6.64 15.92
N THR A 195 -12.89 7.15 15.94
CA THR A 195 -11.72 6.40 15.51
C THR A 195 -11.31 5.37 16.55
N THR A 196 -10.81 4.22 16.10
CA THR A 196 -10.12 3.26 16.96
C THR A 196 -8.72 3.77 17.32
N ILE A 197 -8.07 3.18 18.31
CA ILE A 197 -6.67 3.52 18.63
C ILE A 197 -5.70 3.25 17.47
N ILE A 198 -6.05 2.34 16.55
CA ILE A 198 -5.28 2.04 15.33
C ILE A 198 -5.46 3.18 14.33
N GLU A 199 -6.70 3.62 14.12
CA GLU A 199 -7.00 4.77 13.26
C GLU A 199 -6.39 6.06 13.81
N ASP A 200 -6.40 6.28 15.12
CA ASP A 200 -5.71 7.42 15.74
C ASP A 200 -4.21 7.41 15.43
N GLN A 201 -3.57 6.25 15.53
CA GLN A 201 -2.15 6.11 15.18
C GLN A 201 -1.88 6.37 13.70
N LEU A 202 -2.79 5.95 12.81
CA LEU A 202 -2.76 6.28 11.39
C LEU A 202 -2.89 7.78 11.14
N LEU A 203 -3.83 8.46 11.80
CA LEU A 203 -4.03 9.90 11.65
C LEU A 203 -2.84 10.71 12.18
N LEU A 204 -2.20 10.26 13.26
CA LEU A 204 -0.95 10.84 13.76
C LEU A 204 0.19 10.70 12.74
N LEU A 205 0.33 9.53 12.10
CA LEU A 205 1.29 9.33 11.01
C LEU A 205 1.00 10.27 9.84
N MET A 206 -0.26 10.34 9.41
CA MET A 206 -0.70 11.21 8.33
C MET A 206 -0.39 12.69 8.62
N ALA A 207 -0.68 13.15 9.85
CA ALA A 207 -0.35 14.51 10.30
C ALA A 207 1.16 14.79 10.17
N SER A 208 2.00 13.88 10.67
CA SER A 208 3.45 14.00 10.58
C SER A 208 3.95 14.10 9.14
N LYS A 209 3.39 13.32 8.21
CA LYS A 209 3.75 13.39 6.77
C LYS A 209 3.33 14.72 6.13
N LEU A 210 2.15 15.23 6.46
CA LEU A 210 1.67 16.50 5.94
C LEU A 210 2.50 17.68 6.45
N GLU A 211 2.91 17.65 7.72
CA GLU A 211 3.78 18.67 8.31
C GLU A 211 5.18 18.63 7.70
N GLN A 212 5.73 17.43 7.49
CA GLN A 212 7.05 17.23 6.91
C GLN A 212 7.12 17.70 5.45
N TYR A 213 6.18 17.26 4.62
CA TYR A 213 6.25 17.47 3.16
C TYR A 213 5.50 18.69 2.67
N GLN A 214 4.52 19.18 3.43
CA GLN A 214 3.65 20.31 3.08
C GLN A 214 3.11 20.21 1.63
N PRO A 215 2.43 19.10 1.26
CA PRO A 215 2.01 18.88 -0.12
C PRO A 215 0.82 19.76 -0.51
N ASP A 216 0.82 20.18 -1.78
CA ASP A 216 -0.32 20.83 -2.43
C ASP A 216 -1.32 19.79 -2.94
N LEU A 217 -0.85 18.60 -3.31
CA LEU A 217 -1.64 17.47 -3.77
C LEU A 217 -1.21 16.19 -3.06
N VAL A 218 -2.17 15.49 -2.44
CA VAL A 218 -2.00 14.16 -1.88
C VAL A 218 -2.72 13.15 -2.78
N CYS A 219 -2.00 12.14 -3.26
CA CYS A 219 -2.54 11.10 -4.13
C CYS A 219 -2.52 9.75 -3.42
N PHE A 220 -3.68 9.11 -3.26
CA PHE A 220 -3.78 7.74 -2.77
C PHE A 220 -3.93 6.77 -3.94
N THR A 221 -3.08 5.74 -3.99
CA THR A 221 -3.33 4.57 -4.83
C THR A 221 -4.20 3.59 -4.06
N ILE A 222 -5.38 3.27 -4.58
CA ILE A 222 -6.35 2.33 -4.00
C ILE A 222 -6.32 1.06 -4.86
N PRO A 223 -5.45 0.09 -4.54
CA PRO A 223 -5.31 -1.10 -5.37
C PRO A 223 -6.48 -2.06 -5.19
N PHE A 224 -6.97 -2.21 -3.96
CA PHE A 224 -8.01 -3.17 -3.61
C PHE A 224 -9.13 -2.50 -2.78
N PRO A 225 -10.33 -3.11 -2.70
CA PRO A 225 -11.43 -2.59 -1.89
C PRO A 225 -11.03 -2.30 -0.43
N GLY A 226 -10.26 -3.20 0.19
CA GLY A 226 -9.82 -3.07 1.58
C GLY A 226 -8.90 -1.87 1.88
N ASN A 227 -8.49 -1.11 0.85
CA ASN A 227 -7.67 0.08 1.03
C ASN A 227 -8.49 1.38 0.98
N LEU A 228 -9.72 1.33 0.45
CA LEU A 228 -10.55 2.51 0.24
C LEU A 228 -10.89 3.20 1.56
N PHE A 229 -11.33 2.44 2.56
CA PHE A 229 -11.83 3.00 3.82
C PHE A 229 -10.74 3.77 4.58
N ALA A 230 -9.55 3.17 4.74
CA ALA A 230 -8.42 3.83 5.39
C ALA A 230 -7.95 5.08 4.64
N ALA A 231 -7.99 5.07 3.30
CA ALA A 231 -7.71 6.25 2.50
C ALA A 231 -8.76 7.35 2.70
N LEU A 232 -10.06 7.00 2.74
CA LEU A 232 -11.14 7.96 3.02
C LEU A 232 -11.04 8.55 4.43
N ARG A 233 -10.62 7.76 5.44
CA ARG A 233 -10.31 8.25 6.79
C ARG A 233 -9.20 9.30 6.77
N CYS A 234 -8.10 9.01 6.09
CA CYS A 234 -7.00 9.96 5.92
C CYS A 234 -7.47 11.21 5.17
N ALA A 235 -8.28 11.04 4.11
CA ALA A 235 -8.82 12.13 3.32
C ALA A 235 -9.76 13.04 4.15
N LYS A 236 -10.63 12.47 4.98
CA LYS A 236 -11.49 13.19 5.94
C LYS A 236 -10.64 14.05 6.87
N PHE A 237 -9.56 13.49 7.41
CA PHE A 237 -8.62 14.20 8.28
C PHE A 237 -7.93 15.35 7.54
N ILE A 238 -7.41 15.11 6.33
CA ILE A 238 -6.77 16.13 5.48
C ILE A 238 -7.75 17.27 5.19
N LYS A 239 -8.99 16.98 4.76
CA LYS A 239 -10.01 18.01 4.50
C LYS A 239 -10.31 18.86 5.72
N LYS A 240 -10.33 18.26 6.91
CA LYS A 240 -10.60 18.97 8.17
C LYS A 240 -9.46 19.90 8.59
N HIS A 241 -8.22 19.44 8.48
CA HIS A 241 -7.06 20.11 9.08
C HIS A 241 -6.16 20.84 8.06
N PHE A 242 -6.12 20.41 6.81
CA PHE A 242 -5.25 20.91 5.73
C PHE A 242 -6.07 21.34 4.51
N LYS A 243 -7.01 22.28 4.71
CA LYS A 243 -8.05 22.68 3.73
C LYS A 243 -7.55 23.13 2.34
N LYS A 244 -6.28 23.50 2.22
CA LYS A 244 -5.67 23.92 0.95
C LYS A 244 -5.15 22.75 0.12
N THR A 245 -4.77 21.65 0.78
CA THR A 245 -4.24 20.46 0.12
C THR A 245 -5.35 19.75 -0.65
N LYS A 246 -5.08 19.50 -1.92
CA LYS A 246 -5.95 18.73 -2.81
C LYS A 246 -5.72 17.25 -2.62
N ILE A 247 -6.77 16.45 -2.84
CA ILE A 247 -6.73 15.00 -2.65
C ILE A 247 -7.19 14.32 -3.92
N ALA A 248 -6.39 13.40 -4.45
CA ALA A 248 -6.72 12.59 -5.61
C ALA A 248 -6.62 11.09 -5.30
N PHE A 249 -7.57 10.30 -5.79
CA PHE A 249 -7.50 8.82 -5.73
C PHE A 249 -7.27 8.25 -7.13
N GLY A 250 -6.60 7.10 -7.19
CA GLY A 250 -6.42 6.30 -8.40
C GLY A 250 -6.13 4.84 -8.03
N GLY A 251 -5.69 4.01 -8.99
CA GLY A 251 -5.31 2.62 -8.74
C GLY A 251 -6.38 1.61 -9.16
N GLY A 252 -6.10 0.31 -8.90
CA GLY A 252 -6.88 -0.83 -9.40
C GLY A 252 -8.37 -0.72 -9.09
N TYR A 253 -8.73 -0.44 -7.83
CA TYR A 253 -10.12 -0.30 -7.40
C TYR A 253 -10.86 0.82 -8.14
N CYS A 254 -10.20 1.96 -8.38
CA CYS A 254 -10.80 3.04 -9.15
C CYS A 254 -11.07 2.63 -10.61
N ASN A 255 -10.20 1.79 -11.16
CA ASN A 255 -10.26 1.29 -12.54
C ASN A 255 -11.14 0.07 -12.75
N THR A 256 -11.73 -0.49 -11.69
CA THR A 256 -12.71 -1.58 -11.78
C THR A 256 -14.06 -1.14 -11.21
N GLU A 257 -14.09 -0.74 -9.93
CA GLU A 257 -15.33 -0.50 -9.19
C GLU A 257 -15.89 0.92 -9.38
N LEU A 258 -15.03 1.90 -9.72
CA LEU A 258 -15.44 3.31 -9.84
C LEU A 258 -15.55 3.81 -11.29
N LEU A 259 -15.54 2.90 -12.28
CA LEU A 259 -15.65 3.26 -13.71
C LEU A 259 -16.96 3.96 -14.09
N LEU A 260 -18.03 3.74 -13.32
CA LEU A 260 -19.35 4.35 -13.53
C LEU A 260 -19.81 5.13 -12.29
N LEU A 261 -18.88 5.90 -11.70
CA LEU A 261 -19.15 6.69 -10.51
C LEU A 261 -20.22 7.76 -10.74
N SER A 262 -21.25 7.74 -9.92
CA SER A 262 -22.35 8.72 -9.95
C SER A 262 -22.70 9.32 -8.59
N ASP A 263 -22.35 8.66 -7.48
CA ASP A 263 -22.60 9.16 -6.13
C ASP A 263 -21.66 10.34 -5.80
N PRO A 264 -22.18 11.56 -5.58
CA PRO A 264 -21.34 12.73 -5.32
C PRO A 264 -20.74 12.74 -3.91
N ARG A 265 -21.22 11.93 -2.97
CA ARG A 265 -20.80 11.99 -1.56
C ARG A 265 -19.33 11.63 -1.34
N ILE A 266 -18.74 10.82 -2.22
CA ILE A 266 -17.32 10.51 -2.16
C ILE A 266 -16.44 11.77 -2.26
N PHE A 267 -16.90 12.80 -3.00
CA PHE A 267 -16.21 14.10 -3.13
C PHE A 267 -16.34 15.01 -1.90
N ASN A 268 -17.05 14.59 -0.85
CA ASN A 268 -16.92 15.20 0.47
C ASN A 268 -15.52 14.94 1.08
N TYR A 269 -14.86 13.87 0.63
CA TYR A 269 -13.58 13.41 1.16
C TYR A 269 -12.41 13.77 0.24
N LEU A 270 -12.60 13.79 -1.07
CA LEU A 270 -11.55 13.99 -2.07
C LEU A 270 -11.91 15.04 -3.14
N ASP A 271 -10.94 15.49 -3.92
CA ASP A 271 -11.16 16.46 -5.01
C ASP A 271 -11.23 15.79 -6.39
N PHE A 272 -10.43 14.74 -6.62
CA PHE A 272 -10.27 14.11 -7.93
C PHE A 272 -10.18 12.58 -7.87
N ILE A 273 -10.69 11.88 -8.88
CA ILE A 273 -10.39 10.46 -9.11
C ILE A 273 -9.86 10.31 -10.52
N THR A 274 -8.65 9.79 -10.68
CA THR A 274 -8.04 9.54 -11.99
C THR A 274 -8.18 8.08 -12.40
N LEU A 275 -8.49 7.84 -13.67
CA LEU A 275 -8.61 6.51 -14.26
C LEU A 275 -7.44 6.18 -15.21
N ASN A 276 -7.26 4.87 -15.42
CA ASN A 276 -6.22 4.19 -16.17
C ASN A 276 -4.81 4.57 -15.68
N ASP A 277 -3.85 4.59 -16.59
CA ASP A 277 -2.46 5.00 -16.35
C ASP A 277 -2.43 6.42 -15.77
N GLY A 278 -1.82 6.54 -14.59
CA GLY A 278 -1.86 7.74 -13.76
C GLY A 278 -0.91 8.84 -14.20
N GLU A 279 0.10 8.53 -15.02
CA GLU A 279 1.14 9.44 -15.48
C GLU A 279 0.56 10.72 -16.12
N GLY A 280 -0.27 10.56 -17.15
CA GLY A 280 -0.91 11.69 -17.83
C GLY A 280 -1.89 12.48 -16.96
N PRO A 281 -2.89 11.83 -16.35
CA PRO A 281 -3.87 12.50 -15.51
C PRO A 281 -3.25 13.25 -14.33
N LEU A 282 -2.25 12.67 -13.65
CA LEU A 282 -1.58 13.37 -12.55
C LEU A 282 -0.75 14.56 -13.02
N LEU A 283 -0.08 14.46 -14.18
CA LEU A 283 0.60 15.61 -14.78
C LEU A 283 -0.40 16.74 -15.07
N LYS A 284 -1.55 16.42 -15.65
CA LYS A 284 -2.63 17.38 -15.93
C LYS A 284 -3.23 17.97 -14.65
N LEU A 285 -3.38 17.17 -13.60
CA LEU A 285 -3.83 17.67 -12.30
C LEU A 285 -2.83 18.66 -11.68
N CYS A 286 -1.52 18.39 -11.78
CA CYS A 286 -0.50 19.34 -11.32
C CYS A 286 -0.57 20.66 -12.11
N GLU A 287 -0.67 20.59 -13.44
CA GLU A 287 -0.83 21.77 -14.30
C GLU A 287 -2.11 22.55 -13.97
N PHE A 288 -3.21 21.86 -13.67
CA PHE A 288 -4.49 22.47 -13.28
C PHE A 288 -4.40 23.17 -11.91
N ILE A 289 -3.75 22.54 -10.92
CA ILE A 289 -3.52 23.15 -9.59
C ILE A 289 -2.63 24.39 -9.70
N GLU A 290 -1.65 24.36 -10.60
CA GLU A 290 -0.78 25.50 -10.96
C GLU A 290 -1.49 26.56 -11.82
N LYS A 291 -2.75 26.32 -12.21
CA LYS A 291 -3.54 27.20 -13.09
C LYS A 291 -2.91 27.42 -14.47
N LYS A 292 -2.18 26.43 -14.97
CA LYS A 292 -1.59 26.43 -16.31
C LYS A 292 -2.57 25.94 -17.37
N ILE A 293 -3.52 25.10 -16.97
CA ILE A 293 -4.57 24.58 -17.83
C ILE A 293 -5.93 24.78 -17.18
N GLU A 294 -6.97 24.77 -18.02
CA GLU A 294 -8.35 24.81 -17.58
C GLU A 294 -8.90 23.41 -17.29
N LYS A 295 -10.01 23.33 -16.55
CA LYS A 295 -10.63 22.06 -16.15
C LYS A 295 -11.00 21.15 -17.33
N ASN A 296 -11.40 21.72 -18.47
CA ASN A 296 -11.75 20.96 -19.68
C ASN A 296 -10.53 20.35 -20.39
N GLU A 297 -9.31 20.65 -19.92
CA GLU A 297 -8.06 20.04 -20.39
C GLU A 297 -7.62 18.86 -19.52
N LEU A 298 -8.34 18.57 -18.43
CA LEU A 298 -8.10 17.37 -17.61
C LEU A 298 -8.37 16.10 -18.42
N GLU A 299 -7.58 15.07 -18.14
CA GLU A 299 -7.64 13.78 -18.80
C GLU A 299 -8.06 12.70 -17.80
N ARG A 300 -9.03 11.87 -18.18
CA ARG A 300 -9.51 10.72 -17.41
C ARG A 300 -9.74 11.00 -15.91
N THR A 301 -10.38 12.13 -15.60
CA THR A 301 -10.52 12.61 -14.23
C THR A 301 -11.98 12.84 -13.87
N TYR A 302 -12.47 12.17 -12.83
CA TYR A 302 -13.71 12.57 -12.16
C TYR A 302 -13.48 13.69 -11.18
N LEU A 303 -14.44 14.62 -11.14
CA LEU A 303 -14.53 15.66 -10.11
C LEU A 303 -15.99 16.04 -9.86
N LEU A 304 -16.22 16.84 -8.82
CA LEU A 304 -17.53 17.40 -8.52
C LEU A 304 -17.69 18.78 -9.19
N GLU A 305 -18.78 18.95 -9.95
CA GLU A 305 -19.17 20.23 -10.55
C GLU A 305 -20.67 20.46 -10.34
N ASN A 306 -21.03 21.62 -9.78
CA ASN A 306 -22.43 22.00 -9.51
C ASN A 306 -23.22 20.91 -8.76
N GLY A 307 -22.55 20.22 -7.81
CA GLY A 307 -23.14 19.14 -7.01
C GLY A 307 -23.30 17.80 -7.74
N LYS A 308 -22.76 17.65 -8.95
CA LYS A 308 -22.81 16.42 -9.76
C LYS A 308 -21.42 15.91 -10.07
N VAL A 309 -21.29 14.59 -10.12
CA VAL A 309 -20.07 13.93 -10.59
C VAL A 309 -19.94 14.17 -12.10
N VAL A 310 -18.79 14.69 -12.52
CA VAL A 310 -18.46 14.96 -13.91
C VAL A 310 -17.15 14.26 -14.26
N TYR A 311 -17.17 13.53 -15.37
CA TYR A 311 -15.97 12.95 -15.97
C TYR A 311 -15.38 13.91 -16.99
N GLN A 312 -14.24 14.51 -16.68
CA GLN A 312 -13.46 15.31 -17.63
C GLN A 312 -12.47 14.41 -18.35
N ASN A 313 -12.53 14.44 -19.68
CA ASN A 313 -11.63 13.65 -20.51
C ASN A 313 -11.33 14.37 -21.83
N LYS A 314 -10.30 15.22 -21.82
CA LYS A 314 -9.80 15.87 -23.04
C LYS A 314 -9.23 14.84 -24.00
N THR A 315 -9.77 14.77 -25.21
CA THR A 315 -9.28 13.89 -26.28
C THR A 315 -8.61 14.69 -27.42
N PRO A 316 -7.59 14.13 -28.10
CA PRO A 316 -6.86 12.91 -27.70
C PRO A 316 -6.12 13.12 -26.37
N ASN A 317 -6.02 12.06 -25.57
CA ASN A 317 -5.24 12.09 -24.33
C ASN A 317 -3.74 12.19 -24.64
N THR A 318 -2.98 12.66 -23.66
CA THR A 318 -1.53 12.61 -23.66
C THR A 318 -1.08 11.15 -23.52
N ILE A 319 -0.18 10.71 -24.40
CA ILE A 319 0.30 9.31 -24.45
C ILE A 319 1.73 9.26 -23.91
N PHE A 320 1.94 8.42 -22.89
CA PHE A 320 3.27 8.03 -22.42
C PHE A 320 3.47 6.56 -22.75
N HIS A 321 4.45 6.28 -23.60
CA HIS A 321 4.76 4.91 -23.99
C HIS A 321 5.60 4.22 -22.91
N HIS A 322 5.32 2.94 -22.63
CA HIS A 322 6.03 2.13 -21.63
C HIS A 322 7.56 2.14 -21.83
N SER A 323 8.00 2.09 -23.10
CA SER A 323 9.42 2.18 -23.49
C SER A 323 10.09 3.49 -23.08
N ASN A 324 9.31 4.57 -22.92
CA ASN A 324 9.83 5.91 -22.64
C ASN A 324 9.63 6.30 -21.16
N LEU A 325 9.02 5.43 -20.35
CA LEU A 325 8.84 5.67 -18.92
C LEU A 325 10.15 5.43 -18.17
N PRO A 326 10.52 6.31 -17.23
CA PRO A 326 11.73 6.14 -16.43
C PRO A 326 11.63 4.90 -15.53
N ALA A 327 12.77 4.48 -14.97
CA ALA A 327 12.74 3.47 -13.91
C ALA A 327 11.92 3.95 -12.71
N PRO A 328 11.14 3.06 -12.06
CA PRO A 328 10.57 3.30 -10.73
C PRO A 328 11.63 3.75 -9.73
N THR A 329 11.23 4.55 -8.72
CA THR A 329 12.08 4.93 -7.60
C THR A 329 11.44 4.54 -6.27
N TYR A 330 12.26 3.97 -5.41
CA TYR A 330 12.01 3.54 -4.05
C TYR A 330 12.49 4.57 -3.01
N ARG A 331 13.03 5.72 -3.43
CA ARG A 331 13.38 6.82 -2.53
C ARG A 331 12.19 7.23 -1.68
N ASP A 332 12.48 7.70 -0.47
CA ASP A 332 11.52 8.07 0.58
C ASP A 332 10.81 6.88 1.27
N LEU A 333 10.86 5.67 0.70
CA LEU A 333 10.27 4.48 1.33
C LEU A 333 11.19 3.88 2.40
N PRO A 334 10.63 3.42 3.53
CA PRO A 334 11.41 2.84 4.62
C PRO A 334 11.79 1.37 4.32
N LEU A 335 12.66 1.13 3.34
CA LEU A 335 12.99 -0.22 2.83
C LEU A 335 13.46 -1.22 3.91
N HIS A 336 14.10 -0.72 4.97
CA HIS A 336 14.55 -1.53 6.10
C HIS A 336 13.41 -2.01 7.01
N GLN A 337 12.23 -1.37 6.95
CA GLN A 337 11.10 -1.67 7.82
C GLN A 337 10.18 -2.77 7.30
N TYR A 338 10.20 -3.07 6.00
CA TYR A 338 9.42 -4.18 5.42
C TYR A 338 9.80 -5.52 6.05
N ILE A 339 8.79 -6.36 6.27
CA ILE A 339 8.87 -7.63 7.01
C ILE A 339 8.68 -8.83 6.09
N SER A 340 9.32 -9.95 6.39
CA SER A 340 9.04 -11.21 5.69
C SER A 340 8.27 -12.15 6.60
N PHE A 341 6.98 -12.34 6.32
CA PHE A 341 6.17 -13.35 6.99
C PHE A 341 6.36 -14.70 6.32
N LEU A 342 6.23 -15.76 7.12
CA LEU A 342 6.21 -17.14 6.63
C LEU A 342 4.97 -17.85 7.18
N ASP A 343 3.83 -17.48 6.62
CA ASP A 343 2.50 -18.02 6.93
C ASP A 343 2.26 -19.37 6.27
N VAL A 344 2.76 -19.57 5.04
CA VAL A 344 2.57 -20.80 4.26
C VAL A 344 3.91 -21.49 3.99
N MET A 345 3.96 -22.79 4.30
CA MET A 345 5.14 -23.64 4.07
C MET A 345 5.40 -23.97 2.59
N ASN A 346 4.38 -23.85 1.74
CA ASN A 346 4.48 -24.12 0.32
C ASN A 346 5.50 -23.17 -0.35
N PRO A 347 6.58 -23.68 -0.99
CA PRO A 347 7.63 -22.86 -1.59
C PRO A 347 7.18 -21.90 -2.70
N MET A 348 6.06 -22.17 -3.36
CA MET A 348 5.49 -21.26 -4.35
C MET A 348 4.70 -20.13 -3.67
N HIS A 349 3.94 -20.46 -2.62
CA HIS A 349 3.14 -19.47 -1.90
C HIS A 349 4.00 -18.50 -1.08
N ARG A 350 5.15 -18.96 -0.55
CA ARG A 350 6.07 -18.08 0.20
C ARG A 350 6.62 -16.92 -0.64
N LEU A 351 6.71 -17.04 -1.97
CA LEU A 351 7.21 -15.94 -2.84
C LEU A 351 6.39 -14.65 -2.73
N TRP A 352 5.15 -14.74 -2.25
CA TRP A 352 4.24 -13.61 -2.10
C TRP A 352 4.46 -12.84 -0.79
N THR A 353 4.84 -13.54 0.28
CA THR A 353 4.90 -13.00 1.66
C THR A 353 6.31 -12.97 2.25
N ASP A 354 7.22 -13.79 1.73
CA ASP A 354 8.59 -13.95 2.19
C ASP A 354 9.59 -13.34 1.20
N GLY A 355 10.44 -12.44 1.71
CA GLY A 355 11.44 -11.72 0.93
C GLY A 355 11.02 -10.32 0.52
N LYS A 356 12.05 -9.48 0.31
CA LYS A 356 11.92 -8.13 -0.23
C LYS A 356 12.13 -8.20 -1.74
N TRP A 357 11.13 -7.79 -2.49
CA TRP A 357 11.14 -7.88 -3.96
C TRP A 357 11.06 -6.50 -4.58
N ASN A 358 12.01 -6.15 -5.43
CA ASN A 358 11.83 -5.01 -6.32
C ASN A 358 10.71 -5.34 -7.32
N LYS A 359 9.71 -4.48 -7.44
CA LYS A 359 8.59 -4.61 -8.36
C LYS A 359 8.95 -3.92 -9.68
N LEU A 360 8.88 -4.67 -10.76
CA LEU A 360 9.15 -4.16 -12.10
C LEU A 360 8.15 -4.75 -13.10
N THR A 361 7.80 -4.05 -14.17
CA THR A 361 6.98 -4.57 -15.26
C THR A 361 7.87 -4.72 -16.47
N VAL A 362 7.82 -5.89 -17.10
CA VAL A 362 8.53 -6.15 -18.35
C VAL A 362 7.79 -5.45 -19.50
N ALA A 363 6.48 -5.60 -19.54
CA ALA A 363 5.59 -4.97 -20.49
C ALA A 363 4.38 -4.34 -19.78
N HIS A 364 3.82 -3.31 -20.41
CA HIS A 364 2.50 -2.80 -20.07
C HIS A 364 1.43 -3.61 -20.82
N GLY A 365 0.33 -3.95 -20.15
CA GLY A 365 -0.76 -4.75 -20.70
C GLY A 365 -0.45 -6.20 -20.99
N CYS A 366 -1.47 -6.91 -21.47
CA CYS A 366 -1.41 -8.35 -21.69
C CYS A 366 -1.25 -8.63 -23.19
N TYR A 367 -0.25 -9.43 -23.60
CA TYR A 367 -0.14 -9.82 -25.01
C TYR A 367 -1.19 -10.88 -25.42
N TRP A 368 -1.81 -11.56 -24.44
CA TRP A 368 -2.73 -12.67 -24.68
C TRP A 368 -4.18 -12.23 -24.94
N LYS A 369 -4.78 -11.46 -24.03
CA LYS A 369 -6.15 -10.87 -24.14
C LYS A 369 -7.27 -11.82 -24.60
N GLN A 370 -7.17 -13.10 -24.30
CA GLN A 370 -8.16 -14.12 -24.71
C GLN A 370 -8.76 -14.88 -23.52
N CYS A 371 -8.45 -14.48 -22.29
CA CYS A 371 -8.99 -15.11 -21.09
C CYS A 371 -10.47 -14.75 -20.91
N THR A 372 -11.34 -15.74 -20.79
CA THR A 372 -12.80 -15.55 -20.59
C THR A 372 -13.16 -14.99 -19.21
N PHE A 373 -12.25 -15.06 -18.25
CA PHE A 373 -12.43 -14.59 -16.88
C PHE A 373 -11.83 -13.20 -16.62
N CYS A 374 -11.11 -12.63 -17.60
CA CYS A 374 -10.45 -11.33 -17.48
C CYS A 374 -11.27 -10.29 -18.27
N ASP A 375 -11.46 -9.09 -17.71
CA ASP A 375 -12.00 -7.98 -18.48
C ASP A 375 -10.90 -7.41 -19.39
N VAL A 376 -10.80 -8.01 -20.59
CA VAL A 376 -9.80 -7.67 -21.59
C VAL A 376 -9.99 -6.28 -22.21
N ASN A 377 -11.08 -5.57 -21.87
CA ASN A 377 -11.36 -4.22 -22.35
C ASN A 377 -10.80 -3.13 -21.44
N LEU A 378 -10.38 -3.46 -20.22
CA LEU A 378 -9.72 -2.50 -19.33
C LEU A 378 -8.46 -1.98 -20.02
N ASP A 379 -8.25 -0.66 -19.98
CA ASP A 379 -7.17 0.02 -20.72
C ASP A 379 -5.79 -0.57 -20.39
N TYR A 380 -5.54 -0.85 -19.11
CA TYR A 380 -4.30 -1.44 -18.64
C TYR A 380 -4.09 -2.88 -19.15
N ILE A 381 -5.13 -3.61 -19.56
CA ILE A 381 -5.02 -4.93 -20.21
C ILE A 381 -4.92 -4.78 -21.73
N ALA A 382 -5.81 -3.96 -22.30
CA ALA A 382 -6.04 -3.81 -23.72
C ALA A 382 -4.89 -3.09 -24.44
N ASN A 383 -4.06 -2.34 -23.74
CA ASN A 383 -2.97 -1.58 -24.35
C ASN A 383 -1.61 -2.26 -24.11
N TYR A 384 -1.33 -3.31 -24.90
CA TYR A 384 -0.05 -4.02 -24.80
C TYR A 384 1.09 -3.19 -25.39
N GLN A 385 2.10 -2.88 -24.58
CA GLN A 385 3.30 -2.17 -24.97
C GLN A 385 4.54 -2.85 -24.40
N ASN A 386 5.56 -2.99 -25.23
CA ASN A 386 6.79 -3.67 -24.84
C ASN A 386 7.96 -2.69 -24.69
N THR A 387 9.05 -3.15 -24.07
CA THR A 387 10.32 -2.44 -23.94
C THR A 387 11.46 -3.30 -24.48
N THR A 388 12.66 -2.73 -24.66
CA THR A 388 13.86 -3.51 -25.03
C THR A 388 14.48 -4.20 -23.82
N ALA A 389 15.30 -5.23 -24.04
CA ALA A 389 16.01 -5.89 -22.94
C ALA A 389 17.03 -4.93 -22.30
N GLU A 390 17.66 -4.10 -23.12
CA GLU A 390 18.59 -3.05 -22.71
C GLU A 390 17.92 -2.04 -21.76
N ASP A 391 16.76 -1.49 -22.14
CA ASP A 391 16.01 -0.57 -21.26
C ASP A 391 15.62 -1.23 -19.93
N LEU A 392 15.30 -2.53 -19.96
CA LEU A 392 14.93 -3.28 -18.77
C LEU A 392 16.13 -3.49 -17.84
N VAL A 393 17.31 -3.81 -18.39
CA VAL A 393 18.57 -3.91 -17.64
C VAL A 393 18.92 -2.56 -17.01
N ASP A 394 18.82 -1.45 -17.75
CA ASP A 394 19.08 -0.11 -17.23
C ASP A 394 18.16 0.22 -16.03
N LYS A 395 16.88 -0.15 -16.10
CA LYS A 395 15.92 -0.01 -15.00
C LYS A 395 16.31 -0.89 -13.80
N ILE A 396 16.70 -2.14 -14.04
CA ILE A 396 17.14 -3.09 -13.01
C ILE A 396 18.37 -2.56 -12.27
N GLU A 397 19.41 -2.13 -12.99
CA GLU A 397 20.65 -1.61 -12.40
C GLU A 397 20.38 -0.36 -11.55
N LYS A 398 19.53 0.55 -12.04
CA LYS A 398 19.14 1.74 -11.29
C LYS A 398 18.39 1.40 -10.01
N ILE A 399 17.47 0.43 -10.05
CA ILE A 399 16.74 -0.01 -8.86
C ILE A 399 17.69 -0.71 -7.87
N ILE A 400 18.59 -1.59 -8.33
CA ILE A 400 19.58 -2.25 -7.47
C ILE A 400 20.46 -1.21 -6.77
N ALA A 401 20.94 -0.21 -7.51
CA ALA A 401 21.77 0.87 -6.95
C ALA A 401 21.04 1.67 -5.86
N GLU A 402 19.71 1.76 -5.94
CA GLU A 402 18.88 2.49 -4.98
C GLU A 402 18.45 1.65 -3.78
N THR A 403 18.08 0.39 -3.99
CA THR A 403 17.49 -0.47 -2.95
C THR A 403 18.49 -1.43 -2.31
N GLY A 404 19.65 -1.66 -2.95
CA GLY A 404 20.61 -2.69 -2.56
C GLY A 404 20.08 -4.13 -2.69
N THR A 405 18.89 -4.31 -3.28
CA THR A 405 18.20 -5.60 -3.40
C THR A 405 18.34 -6.12 -4.83
N TYR A 406 18.71 -7.39 -4.98
CA TYR A 406 18.90 -8.03 -6.29
C TYR A 406 17.68 -8.86 -6.76
N GLY A 407 16.73 -9.13 -5.87
CA GLY A 407 15.53 -9.90 -6.19
C GLY A 407 14.46 -9.03 -6.86
N PHE A 408 13.87 -9.53 -7.95
CA PHE A 408 12.79 -8.88 -8.69
C PHE A 408 11.55 -9.77 -8.76
N HIS A 409 10.38 -9.14 -8.63
CA HIS A 409 9.08 -9.73 -8.91
C HIS A 409 8.47 -8.93 -10.07
N PHE A 410 8.32 -9.58 -11.22
CA PHE A 410 7.67 -8.99 -12.39
C PHE A 410 6.15 -9.00 -12.24
N VAL A 411 5.55 -7.81 -12.17
CA VAL A 411 4.11 -7.61 -11.89
C VAL A 411 3.27 -7.45 -13.16
N ASP A 412 3.70 -8.09 -14.22
CA ASP A 412 3.02 -8.12 -15.51
C ASP A 412 1.71 -8.92 -15.45
N GLU A 413 0.71 -8.45 -16.19
CA GLU A 413 -0.54 -9.19 -16.45
C GLU A 413 -0.28 -10.53 -17.14
N ALA A 414 0.71 -10.53 -18.05
CA ALA A 414 1.26 -11.73 -18.65
C ALA A 414 2.70 -11.44 -19.06
N ALA A 415 3.67 -11.92 -18.27
CA ALA A 415 5.09 -11.66 -18.51
C ALA A 415 5.52 -12.24 -19.88
N PRO A 416 6.00 -11.41 -20.84
CA PRO A 416 6.23 -11.84 -22.21
C PRO A 416 7.48 -12.74 -22.33
N PRO A 417 7.34 -14.03 -22.72
CA PRO A 417 8.47 -14.98 -22.73
C PRO A 417 9.64 -14.56 -23.62
N LYS A 418 9.36 -13.83 -24.71
CA LYS A 418 10.39 -13.36 -25.66
C LYS A 418 11.36 -12.37 -25.01
N ILE A 419 10.85 -11.45 -24.19
CA ILE A 419 11.69 -10.44 -23.53
C ILE A 419 12.39 -11.05 -22.32
N LEU A 420 11.70 -11.91 -21.56
CA LEU A 420 12.34 -12.65 -20.48
C LEU A 420 13.54 -13.48 -20.97
N ARG A 421 13.44 -14.10 -22.15
CA ARG A 421 14.57 -14.80 -22.78
C ARG A 421 15.68 -13.86 -23.25
N ALA A 422 15.35 -12.64 -23.65
CA ALA A 422 16.37 -11.66 -24.07
C ALA A 422 17.08 -11.02 -22.86
N LEU A 423 16.41 -10.96 -21.71
CA LEU A 423 16.95 -10.48 -20.44
C LEU A 423 17.91 -11.50 -19.78
N ALA A 424 17.59 -12.79 -19.88
CA ALA A 424 18.36 -13.90 -19.30
C ALA A 424 19.58 -14.26 -20.16
#